data_AF-A0A6I5L0B1-F1
#
_entry.id   AF-A0A6I5L0B1-F1
#
_cell.length_a   1.000
_cell.length_b   1.000
_cell.length_c   1.000
_cell.angle_alpha   90.00
_cell.angle_beta   90.00
_cell.angle_gamma   90.00
#
_symmetry.space_group_name_H-M   'P 1'
#
loop_
_entity.id
_entity.type
_entity.pdbx_description
1 polymer ?
#
loop_
_entity_poly.entity_id
_entity_poly.type
_entity_poly.pdbx_seq_one_letter_code
_entity_poly.pdbx_strand_id
1 'polypeptide(L)'
;MRIKKNNQKSNSIIWYYFVLGICFISCSSDGPDNLRSTFKCCTENIDGNVKNLPLQENGEIADVMVTNVITPNGDGINDYWLIQNLYLYPNNKVEIYNSLDQLIFSQEGYESGGAYFPPDNIAQGSYRYKIVIENEETYLQQGYLCVVTEYTNYFKNNSGCVSLYLDPFLQ
;
A
#
# COMPACT_ATOMS: atom_id res chain seq x y z
N MET A 1 46.74 21.98 -71.48
CA MET A 1 47.11 22.10 -70.05
C MET A 1 45.83 22.29 -69.24
N ARG A 2 45.49 21.33 -68.37
CA ARG A 2 44.45 21.35 -67.31
C ARG A 2 42.98 21.72 -67.70
N ILE A 3 41.89 21.17 -67.18
CA ILE A 3 41.53 20.05 -66.30
C ILE A 3 40.04 19.75 -66.60
N LYS A 4 39.72 18.45 -66.75
CA LYS A 4 38.45 17.71 -66.45
C LYS A 4 37.41 18.48 -65.58
N LYS A 5 36.07 18.31 -65.65
CA LYS A 5 35.22 17.15 -65.99
C LYS A 5 33.74 17.61 -65.97
N ASN A 6 32.97 17.10 -66.94
CA ASN A 6 31.65 16.45 -66.88
C ASN A 6 30.48 16.97 -66.00
N ASN A 7 29.41 17.31 -66.74
CA ASN A 7 27.98 17.16 -66.45
C ASN A 7 27.59 15.88 -65.66
N GLN A 8 26.69 15.99 -64.68
CA GLN A 8 25.23 15.73 -64.84
C GLN A 8 24.51 15.55 -63.48
N LYS A 9 23.22 15.92 -63.52
CA LYS A 9 22.07 15.41 -62.76
C LYS A 9 21.72 16.05 -61.41
N SER A 10 20.66 16.87 -61.49
CA SER A 10 19.46 16.86 -60.64
C SER A 10 19.43 15.75 -59.59
N ASN A 11 19.27 16.13 -58.32
CA ASN A 11 18.11 15.73 -57.52
C ASN A 11 18.01 16.52 -56.20
N SER A 12 16.75 16.85 -55.90
CA SER A 12 16.20 17.53 -54.73
C SER A 12 16.58 16.88 -53.41
N ILE A 13 17.20 17.65 -52.51
CA ILE A 13 17.34 17.33 -51.07
C ILE A 13 17.31 18.67 -50.31
N ILE A 14 16.12 19.06 -49.86
CA ILE A 14 15.94 20.17 -48.92
C ILE A 14 16.34 19.67 -47.54
N TRP A 15 17.28 20.40 -46.96
CA TRP A 15 17.93 20.17 -45.68
C TRP A 15 17.01 20.51 -44.49
N TYR A 16 17.05 19.62 -43.48
CA TYR A 16 16.95 19.88 -42.03
C TYR A 16 15.84 20.81 -41.54
N TYR A 17 14.93 20.32 -40.69
CA TYR A 17 14.71 20.86 -39.33
C TYR A 17 13.86 19.90 -38.48
N PHE A 18 14.36 19.65 -37.27
CA PHE A 18 13.65 19.36 -36.02
C PHE A 18 12.86 18.04 -35.86
N VAL A 19 13.57 17.06 -35.33
CA VAL A 19 13.04 16.05 -34.41
C VAL A 19 12.44 16.77 -33.20
N LEU A 20 11.13 16.63 -32.97
CA LEU A 20 10.41 16.63 -31.68
C LEU A 20 8.92 16.84 -31.97
N GLY A 21 8.22 15.73 -32.22
CA GLY A 21 6.79 15.72 -32.54
C GLY A 21 6.08 14.58 -31.83
N ILE A 22 6.10 14.66 -30.50
CA ILE A 22 5.09 14.20 -29.54
C ILE A 22 4.23 13.03 -30.06
N CYS A 23 4.54 11.84 -29.57
CA CYS A 23 3.58 10.74 -29.53
C CYS A 23 2.45 11.20 -28.61
N PHE A 24 1.36 11.74 -29.16
CA PHE A 24 0.09 11.80 -28.46
C PHE A 24 -0.41 10.36 -28.36
N ILE A 25 0.12 9.64 -27.37
CA ILE A 25 -0.64 8.58 -26.74
C ILE A 25 -1.90 9.29 -26.29
N SER A 26 -3.01 8.99 -26.96
CA SER A 26 -4.34 9.28 -26.44
C SER A 26 -4.46 8.51 -25.13
N CYS A 27 -4.05 9.15 -24.03
CA CYS A 27 -4.43 8.71 -22.71
C CYS A 27 -5.95 8.90 -22.67
N SER A 28 -6.69 7.79 -22.64
CA SER A 28 -8.14 7.80 -22.47
C SER A 28 -8.44 8.65 -21.25
N SER A 29 -9.11 9.77 -21.47
CA SER A 29 -9.52 10.66 -20.40
C SER A 29 -10.68 9.98 -19.69
N ASP A 30 -10.38 9.24 -18.62
CA ASP A 30 -11.39 8.84 -17.65
C ASP A 30 -12.05 10.13 -17.13
N GLY A 31 -13.39 10.17 -17.21
CA GLY A 31 -14.19 11.37 -17.00
C GLY A 31 -14.02 12.00 -15.61
N PRO A 32 -14.61 13.19 -15.38
CA PRO A 32 -14.55 13.83 -14.09
C PRO A 32 -15.47 13.06 -13.13
N ASP A 33 -14.93 12.04 -12.47
CA ASP A 33 -15.53 11.51 -11.25
C ASP A 33 -15.65 12.69 -10.29
N ASN A 34 -16.90 12.99 -9.93
CA ASN A 34 -17.27 13.83 -8.80
C ASN A 34 -16.49 13.37 -7.56
N LEU A 35 -15.32 13.98 -7.36
CA LEU A 35 -14.26 13.54 -6.46
C LEU A 35 -14.63 13.77 -4.99
N ARG A 36 -15.66 13.06 -4.52
CA ARG A 36 -15.83 12.78 -3.10
C ARG A 36 -14.97 11.56 -2.85
N SER A 37 -13.78 11.80 -2.31
CA SER A 37 -12.66 10.85 -2.16
C SER A 37 -13.13 9.41 -1.86
N THR A 38 -13.24 8.60 -2.90
CA THR A 38 -13.44 7.16 -2.79
C THR A 38 -12.06 6.56 -2.55
N PHE A 39 -11.78 6.16 -1.31
CA PHE A 39 -10.55 5.42 -1.00
C PHE A 39 -10.79 3.93 -1.26
N LYS A 40 -9.76 3.25 -1.78
CA LYS A 40 -9.82 1.82 -2.11
C LYS A 40 -9.28 1.02 -0.92
N CYS A 41 -10.13 0.20 -0.30
CA CYS A 41 -9.66 -0.84 0.62
C CYS A 41 -9.14 -2.03 -0.17
N CYS A 42 -7.82 -2.13 -0.28
CA CYS A 42 -7.16 -3.32 -0.81
C CYS A 42 -5.77 -3.45 -0.21
N THR A 43 -5.35 -4.69 0.03
CA THR A 43 -3.94 -4.99 0.22
C THR A 43 -3.32 -5.37 -1.12
N GLU A 44 -2.14 -4.81 -1.39
CA GLU A 44 -1.22 -5.33 -2.38
C GLU A 44 -0.23 -6.28 -1.69
N ASN A 45 0.36 -7.20 -2.44
CA ASN A 45 1.44 -8.01 -1.92
C ASN A 45 2.69 -7.14 -1.82
N ILE A 46 3.27 -7.07 -0.63
CA ILE A 46 4.54 -6.37 -0.40
C ILE A 46 5.67 -7.41 -0.40
N ASP A 47 6.65 -7.22 -1.28
CA ASP A 47 7.88 -8.01 -1.30
C ASP A 47 8.79 -7.64 -0.11
N GLY A 48 9.67 -8.56 0.27
CA GLY A 48 10.66 -8.33 1.32
C GLY A 48 10.19 -8.64 2.74
N ASN A 49 9.03 -9.30 2.90
CA ASN A 49 8.65 -9.86 4.19
C ASN A 49 9.56 -11.02 4.58
N VAL A 50 9.94 -11.06 5.86
CA VAL A 50 10.80 -12.08 6.48
C VAL A 50 10.02 -12.73 7.63
N LYS A 51 9.96 -14.07 7.65
CA LYS A 51 9.18 -14.84 8.65
C LYS A 51 10.02 -15.93 9.32
N ASN A 52 11.17 -15.56 9.88
CA ASN A 52 12.11 -16.50 10.50
C ASN A 52 11.95 -16.53 12.03
N LEU A 53 10.72 -16.63 12.53
CA LEU A 53 10.49 -16.74 13.97
C LEU A 53 10.96 -18.11 14.49
N PRO A 54 11.58 -18.16 15.68
CA PRO A 54 11.95 -19.42 16.30
C PRO A 54 10.68 -20.23 16.65
N LEU A 55 10.82 -21.57 16.60
CA LEU A 55 9.79 -22.47 17.11
C LEU A 55 9.52 -22.17 18.58
N GLN A 56 8.25 -22.22 18.98
CA GLN A 56 7.90 -22.12 20.40
C GLN A 56 8.35 -23.38 21.16
N GLU A 57 8.44 -23.31 22.49
CA GLU A 57 8.91 -24.42 23.34
C GLU A 57 8.09 -25.71 23.17
N ASN A 58 6.82 -25.60 22.79
CA ASN A 58 5.94 -26.74 22.48
C ASN A 58 6.19 -27.34 21.08
N GLY A 59 7.11 -26.78 20.30
CA GLY A 59 7.44 -27.19 18.94
C GLY A 59 6.53 -26.63 17.84
N GLU A 60 5.58 -25.76 18.18
CA GLU A 60 4.68 -25.13 17.20
C GLU A 60 5.21 -23.77 16.74
N ILE A 61 4.96 -23.47 15.46
CA ILE A 61 5.13 -22.11 14.93
C ILE A 61 3.84 -21.36 15.26
N ALA A 62 3.91 -20.36 16.12
CA ALA A 62 2.82 -19.38 16.22
C ALA A 62 3.02 -18.32 15.13
N ASP A 63 2.43 -18.56 13.95
CA ASP A 63 2.45 -17.53 12.90
C ASP A 63 1.71 -16.29 13.40
N VAL A 64 2.27 -15.13 13.10
CA VAL A 64 1.69 -13.85 13.43
C VAL A 64 0.68 -13.51 12.35
N MET A 65 -0.61 -13.53 12.72
CA MET A 65 -1.70 -13.31 11.77
C MET A 65 -2.22 -11.88 11.88
N VAL A 66 -2.07 -11.15 10.78
CA VAL A 66 -2.44 -9.74 10.67
C VAL A 66 -3.78 -9.61 9.97
N THR A 67 -4.72 -8.91 10.60
CA THR A 67 -5.95 -8.46 9.96
C THR A 67 -5.65 -7.19 9.16
N ASN A 68 -6.28 -7.04 8.00
CA ASN A 68 -6.03 -5.90 7.09
C ASN A 68 -7.20 -4.91 7.04
N VAL A 69 -8.17 -5.02 7.96
CA VAL A 69 -9.29 -4.09 8.13
C VAL A 69 -9.57 -3.88 9.61
N ILE A 70 -9.84 -2.63 9.97
CA ILE A 70 -10.44 -2.25 11.24
C ILE A 70 -11.59 -1.26 11.01
N THR A 71 -12.53 -1.26 11.94
CA THR A 71 -13.78 -0.50 11.89
C THR A 71 -13.98 0.26 13.19
N PRO A 72 -13.21 1.34 13.43
CA PRO A 72 -13.30 2.13 14.67
C PRO A 72 -14.59 2.96 14.71
N ASN A 73 -15.73 2.29 14.87
CA ASN A 73 -17.07 2.86 14.94
C ASN A 73 -17.63 2.89 16.39
N GLY A 74 -16.92 2.26 17.33
CA GLY A 74 -17.25 2.23 18.76
C GLY A 74 -18.29 1.18 19.16
N ASP A 75 -18.51 0.14 18.36
CA ASP A 75 -19.44 -0.95 18.69
C ASP A 75 -18.80 -2.13 19.46
N GLY A 76 -17.48 -2.10 19.66
CA GLY A 76 -16.67 -3.10 20.33
C GLY A 76 -16.10 -4.18 19.42
N ILE A 77 -16.39 -4.15 18.11
CA ILE A 77 -15.99 -5.15 17.13
C ILE A 77 -15.00 -4.51 16.15
N ASN A 78 -13.80 -5.08 16.03
CA ASN A 78 -12.74 -4.59 15.14
C ASN A 78 -12.38 -3.09 15.29
N ASP A 79 -12.72 -2.47 16.43
CA ASP A 79 -12.42 -1.06 16.72
C ASP A 79 -10.92 -0.77 16.79
N TYR A 80 -10.16 -1.76 17.26
CA TYR A 80 -8.71 -1.70 17.38
C TYR A 80 -8.06 -2.77 16.53
N TRP A 81 -6.83 -2.47 16.11
CA TRP A 81 -6.04 -3.41 15.34
C TRP A 81 -5.38 -4.43 16.24
N LEU A 82 -5.95 -5.62 16.31
CA LEU A 82 -5.42 -6.77 17.05
C LEU A 82 -4.64 -7.69 16.10
N ILE A 83 -3.44 -8.08 16.49
CA ILE A 83 -2.56 -8.92 15.67
C ILE A 83 -2.37 -10.25 16.39
N GLN A 84 -2.96 -11.31 15.84
CA GLN A 84 -2.97 -12.60 16.54
C GLN A 84 -1.55 -13.13 16.70
N ASN A 85 -1.27 -13.66 17.89
CA ASN A 85 0.02 -14.18 18.34
C ASN A 85 1.13 -13.15 18.51
N LEU A 86 0.89 -11.85 18.29
CA LEU A 86 1.94 -10.83 18.48
C LEU A 86 2.32 -10.66 19.96
N TYR A 87 1.37 -10.83 20.89
CA TYR A 87 1.63 -10.84 22.34
C TYR A 87 2.69 -11.86 22.81
N LEU A 88 2.97 -12.91 22.02
CA LEU A 88 4.02 -13.89 22.31
C LEU A 88 5.43 -13.32 22.12
N TYR A 89 5.53 -12.16 21.46
CA TYR A 89 6.77 -11.50 21.09
C TYR A 89 6.81 -10.09 21.70
N PRO A 90 7.14 -9.94 22.99
CA PRO A 90 7.14 -8.63 23.66
C PRO A 90 8.18 -7.66 23.08
N ASN A 91 9.25 -8.16 22.48
CA ASN A 91 10.22 -7.35 21.71
C ASN A 91 9.77 -7.18 20.25
N ASN A 92 8.55 -6.68 20.07
CA ASN A 92 8.03 -6.29 18.76
C ASN A 92 8.02 -4.77 18.60
N LYS A 93 7.94 -4.30 17.36
CA LYS A 93 7.69 -2.90 17.04
C LYS A 93 6.69 -2.81 15.90
N VAL A 94 5.66 -1.99 16.10
CA VAL A 94 4.62 -1.73 15.10
C VAL A 94 4.68 -0.26 14.70
N GLU A 95 4.80 -0.01 13.40
CA GLU A 95 4.79 1.31 12.79
C GLU A 95 3.68 1.39 11.76
N ILE A 96 2.93 2.49 11.75
CA ILE A 96 1.86 2.73 10.77
C ILE A 96 2.07 4.08 10.11
N TYR A 97 1.90 4.08 8.81
CA TYR A 97 2.13 5.20 7.93
C TYR A 97 0.84 5.55 7.18
N ASN A 98 0.63 6.83 6.95
CA ASN A 98 -0.45 7.29 6.07
C ASN A 98 -0.12 7.02 4.58
N SER A 99 -1.04 7.39 3.69
CA SER A 99 -0.87 7.26 2.24
C SER A 99 0.26 8.09 1.63
N LEU A 100 0.86 9.01 2.40
CA LEU A 100 2.02 9.82 2.02
C LEU A 100 3.32 9.28 2.64
N ASP A 101 3.32 8.04 3.15
CA ASP A 101 4.43 7.40 3.85
C ASP A 101 4.93 8.13 5.11
N GLN A 102 4.10 8.99 5.70
CA GLN A 102 4.42 9.67 6.96
C GLN A 102 4.05 8.76 8.13
N LEU A 103 4.99 8.58 9.06
CA LEU A 103 4.75 7.83 10.30
C LEU A 103 3.71 8.56 11.15
N ILE A 104 2.59 7.89 11.43
CA ILE A 104 1.48 8.43 12.24
C ILE A 104 1.28 7.70 13.57
N PHE A 105 1.82 6.49 13.69
CA PHE A 105 1.77 5.68 14.91
C PHE A 105 3.01 4.80 14.98
N SER A 106 3.58 4.67 16.18
CA SER A 106 4.73 3.81 16.46
C SER A 106 4.62 3.31 17.90
N GLN A 107 4.77 2.01 18.08
CA GLN A 107 4.71 1.39 19.40
C GLN A 107 5.71 0.23 19.48
N GLU A 108 6.55 0.26 20.51
CA GLU A 108 7.38 -0.88 20.93
C GLU A 108 6.57 -1.77 21.88
N GLY A 109 6.68 -3.08 21.73
CA GLY A 109 5.89 -4.06 22.46
C GLY A 109 4.38 -3.88 22.23
N TYR A 110 3.93 -3.72 20.99
CA TYR A 110 2.51 -3.61 20.64
C TYR A 110 1.70 -4.76 21.30
N GLU A 111 0.48 -4.44 21.74
CA GLU A 111 -0.37 -5.23 22.64
C GLU A 111 0.01 -5.25 24.13
N SER A 112 1.28 -5.05 24.48
CA SER A 112 1.75 -4.97 25.87
C SER A 112 2.11 -3.55 26.32
N GLY A 113 2.40 -2.66 25.37
CA GLY A 113 2.94 -1.32 25.59
C GLY A 113 1.90 -0.22 25.87
N GLY A 114 0.61 -0.57 25.92
CA GLY A 114 -0.46 0.32 26.40
C GLY A 114 -1.05 1.29 25.37
N ALA A 115 -0.55 1.33 24.14
CA ALA A 115 -1.19 2.05 23.03
C ALA A 115 -1.59 1.09 21.90
N TYR A 116 -2.81 1.29 21.38
CA TYR A 116 -3.35 0.53 20.26
C TYR A 116 -3.65 1.47 19.11
N PHE A 117 -3.55 0.95 17.89
CA PHE A 117 -4.07 1.64 16.72
C PHE A 117 -5.54 1.28 16.52
N PRO A 118 -6.40 2.20 16.08
CA PRO A 118 -6.11 3.59 15.74
C PRO A 118 -6.21 4.54 16.95
N PRO A 119 -5.54 5.71 16.90
CA PRO A 119 -5.84 6.79 17.82
C PRO A 119 -7.25 7.36 17.55
N ASP A 120 -7.79 8.10 18.52
CA ASP A 120 -9.05 8.82 18.36
C ASP A 120 -9.02 9.73 17.12
N ASN A 121 -10.14 9.79 16.39
CA ASN A 121 -10.32 10.63 15.19
C ASN A 121 -9.36 10.31 14.02
N ILE A 122 -9.21 9.03 13.70
CA ILE A 122 -8.51 8.60 12.49
C ILE A 122 -9.38 8.82 11.25
N ALA A 123 -8.78 9.23 10.13
CA ALA A 123 -9.50 9.33 8.86
C ALA A 123 -9.70 7.94 8.25
N GLN A 124 -10.85 7.71 7.61
CA GLN A 124 -11.03 6.53 6.76
C GLN A 124 -9.98 6.53 5.63
N GLY A 125 -9.42 5.37 5.31
CA GLY A 125 -8.31 5.30 4.36
C GLY A 125 -7.57 3.97 4.36
N SER A 126 -6.57 3.88 3.48
CA SER A 126 -5.57 2.80 3.49
C SER A 126 -4.29 3.31 4.13
N TYR A 127 -3.76 2.53 5.06
CA TYR A 127 -2.56 2.83 5.83
C TYR A 127 -1.54 1.72 5.61
N ARG A 128 -0.26 2.06 5.49
CA ARG A 128 0.79 1.05 5.39
C ARG A 128 1.26 0.70 6.80
N TYR A 129 1.41 -0.57 7.11
CA TYR A 129 1.99 -1.01 8.37
C TYR A 129 3.36 -1.66 8.16
N LYS A 130 4.16 -1.66 9.23
CA LYS A 130 5.42 -2.40 9.35
C LYS A 130 5.51 -2.99 10.76
N ILE A 131 5.70 -4.30 10.82
CA ILE A 131 5.86 -5.07 12.05
C ILE A 131 7.26 -5.68 12.04
N VAL A 132 8.00 -5.45 13.10
CA VAL A 132 9.33 -6.04 13.31
C VAL A 132 9.31 -6.80 14.64
N ILE A 133 9.86 -8.01 14.66
CA ILE A 133 10.06 -8.79 15.90
C ILE A 133 11.55 -9.09 16.01
N GLU A 134 12.16 -8.72 17.13
CA GLU A 134 13.62 -8.70 17.37
C GLU A 134 14.40 -7.75 16.43
N ASN A 135 14.34 -7.99 15.12
CA ASN A 135 14.94 -7.19 14.05
C ASN A 135 14.38 -7.62 12.68
N GLU A 136 14.64 -6.84 11.64
CA GLU A 136 14.11 -7.08 10.29
C GLU A 136 14.63 -8.38 9.63
N GLU A 137 15.79 -8.88 10.05
CA GLU A 137 16.37 -10.14 9.56
C GLU A 137 15.71 -11.38 10.19
N THR A 138 15.14 -11.21 11.37
CA THR A 138 14.42 -12.25 12.11
C THR A 138 12.96 -12.28 11.66
N TYR A 139 12.29 -11.14 11.70
CA TYR A 139 10.91 -11.03 11.27
C TYR A 139 10.58 -9.60 10.84
N LEU A 140 10.10 -9.49 9.61
CA LEU A 140 9.59 -8.26 9.01
C LEU A 140 8.28 -8.60 8.30
N GLN A 141 7.18 -8.02 8.73
CA GLN A 141 5.92 -8.10 8.01
C GLN A 141 5.38 -6.70 7.70
N GLN A 142 5.15 -6.46 6.42
CA GLN A 142 4.61 -5.21 5.88
C GLN A 142 3.36 -5.51 5.07
N GLY A 143 2.46 -4.54 5.02
CA GLY A 143 1.21 -4.63 4.28
C GLY A 143 0.39 -3.36 4.41
N TYR A 144 -0.89 -3.47 4.05
CA TYR A 144 -1.84 -2.38 4.15
C TYR A 144 -2.98 -2.74 5.11
N LEU A 145 -3.35 -1.78 5.94
CA LEU A 145 -4.47 -1.81 6.87
C LEU A 145 -5.52 -0.81 6.37
N CYS A 146 -6.73 -1.29 6.10
CA CYS A 146 -7.84 -0.39 5.81
C CYS A 146 -8.56 0.03 7.08
N VAL A 147 -8.82 1.33 7.20
CA VAL A 147 -9.61 1.91 8.29
C VAL A 147 -10.92 2.39 7.69
N VAL A 148 -12.03 1.82 8.18
CA VAL A 148 -13.39 2.12 7.70
C VAL A 148 -14.23 2.60 8.87
N THR A 149 -14.48 3.90 8.95
CA THR A 149 -15.29 4.51 10.03
C THR A 149 -16.77 4.59 9.67
N GLU A 150 -17.11 4.68 8.39
CA GLU A 150 -18.49 4.86 7.90
C GLU A 150 -18.68 4.12 6.57
N TYR A 151 -19.83 3.47 6.36
CA TYR A 151 -20.10 2.85 5.07
C TYR A 151 -20.61 3.90 4.05
N THR A 152 -19.75 4.47 3.20
CA THR A 152 -20.24 5.21 2.03
C THR A 152 -20.81 4.24 0.99
N ASN A 153 -21.93 4.59 0.33
CA ASN A 153 -22.55 3.79 -0.74
C ASN A 153 -21.67 3.57 -2.00
N TYR A 154 -20.37 3.85 -1.93
CA TYR A 154 -19.41 3.88 -3.02
C TYR A 154 -18.17 2.99 -2.79
N PHE A 155 -18.23 1.98 -1.92
CA PHE A 155 -17.21 0.92 -1.93
C PHE A 155 -17.33 0.13 -3.23
N LYS A 156 -16.39 0.35 -4.14
CA LYS A 156 -16.21 -0.54 -5.28
C LYS A 156 -15.36 -1.72 -4.82
N ASN A 157 -15.97 -2.90 -4.80
CA ASN A 157 -15.24 -4.16 -4.77
C ASN A 157 -14.38 -4.22 -6.04
N ASN A 158 -13.07 -4.03 -5.90
CA ASN A 158 -12.19 -4.05 -7.06
C ASN A 158 -11.79 -5.48 -7.40
N SER A 159 -12.03 -5.87 -8.65
CA SER A 159 -11.43 -7.04 -9.28
C SER A 159 -9.91 -6.88 -9.28
N GLY A 160 -9.20 -7.74 -8.55
CA GLY A 160 -7.72 -7.77 -8.51
C GLY A 160 -7.11 -7.71 -7.11
N CYS A 161 -7.90 -7.58 -6.05
CA CYS A 161 -7.42 -7.57 -4.67
C CYS A 161 -8.14 -8.62 -3.82
N VAL A 162 -7.52 -9.04 -2.71
CA VAL A 162 -8.13 -9.97 -1.75
C VAL A 162 -9.35 -9.29 -1.11
N SER A 163 -10.51 -9.93 -1.19
CA SER A 163 -11.75 -9.47 -0.54
C SER A 163 -11.55 -9.45 0.97
N LEU A 164 -11.91 -8.33 1.59
CA LEU A 164 -11.78 -8.15 3.03
C LEU A 164 -13.11 -8.49 3.71
N TYR A 165 -13.05 -9.16 4.85
CA TYR A 165 -14.23 -9.40 5.68
C TYR A 165 -14.58 -8.09 6.39
N LEU A 166 -15.69 -7.49 6.00
CA LEU A 166 -16.20 -6.27 6.61
C LEU A 166 -16.98 -6.61 7.88
N ASP A 167 -16.93 -5.71 8.85
CA ASP A 167 -17.69 -5.81 10.08
C ASP A 167 -19.21 -5.86 9.78
N PRO A 168 -19.93 -6.90 10.28
CA PRO A 168 -21.37 -7.04 10.09
C PRO A 168 -22.23 -5.90 10.66
N PHE A 169 -21.70 -5.09 11.58
CA PHE A 169 -22.45 -4.08 12.33
C PHE A 169 -22.15 -2.63 11.95
N LEU A 170 -21.38 -2.41 10.88
CA LEU A 170 -21.25 -1.10 10.25
C LEU A 170 -22.63 -0.60 9.77
N GLN A 171 -23.13 0.48 10.40
CA GLN A 171 -24.37 1.18 10.04
C GLN A 171 -24.10 2.44 9.20
#